data_AF-A0A4R6CR26-F1
#
_entry.id   AF-A0A4R6CR26-F1
#
_cell.length_a   1.000
_cell.length_b   1.000
_cell.length_c   1.000
_cell.angle_alpha   90.00
_cell.angle_beta   90.00
_cell.angle_gamma   90.00
#
_symmetry.space_group_name_H-M   'P 1'
#
loop_
_entity.id
_entity.type
_entity.pdbx_description
1 polymer ?
#
loop_
_entity_poly.entity_id
_entity_poly.type
_entity_poly.pdbx_seq_one_letter_code
_entity_poly.pdbx_strand_id
1 'polypeptide(L)'
;MEDKDLKDFQDWIKKMQDDADDWVIYLVYQSKKNGKTYSGAMRWLNKNKPDLPGKFTASPSEVVANVVRSIYEEAVIKVRNEGLDKEVDNDD
;
A
#
# COMPACT_ATOMS: atom_id res chain seq x y z
N MET A 1 -26.70 21.87 -6.68
CA MET A 1 -25.30 21.42 -6.64
C MET A 1 -24.81 21.94 -5.31
N GLU A 2 -24.63 21.08 -4.30
CA GLU A 2 -24.03 21.51 -3.03
C GLU A 2 -22.72 22.20 -3.36
N ASP A 3 -22.51 23.41 -2.83
CA ASP A 3 -21.23 24.10 -2.93
C ASP A 3 -20.20 23.22 -2.23
N LYS A 4 -19.49 22.39 -3.00
CA LYS A 4 -18.27 21.73 -2.53
C LYS A 4 -17.29 22.84 -2.24
N ASP A 5 -17.07 23.12 -0.97
CA ASP A 5 -16.10 24.12 -0.57
C ASP A 5 -14.69 23.59 -0.85
N LEU A 6 -13.76 24.48 -1.15
CA LEU A 6 -12.33 24.19 -1.18
C LEU A 6 -11.89 23.47 0.11
N LYS A 7 -12.52 23.80 1.24
CA LYS A 7 -12.29 23.15 2.53
C LYS A 7 -12.62 21.65 2.52
N ASP A 8 -13.75 21.26 1.95
CA ASP A 8 -14.15 19.85 1.84
C ASP A 8 -13.17 19.06 0.99
N PHE A 9 -12.68 19.65 -0.10
CA PHE A 9 -11.67 19.03 -0.95
C PHE A 9 -10.34 18.84 -0.22
N GLN A 10 -9.90 19.84 0.55
CA GLN A 10 -8.68 19.75 1.36
C GLN A 10 -8.78 18.70 2.47
N ASP A 11 -9.93 18.61 3.14
CA ASP A 11 -10.15 17.62 4.20
C ASP A 11 -10.26 16.20 3.61
N TRP A 12 -10.84 16.07 2.41
CA TRP A 12 -10.80 14.82 1.66
C TRP A 12 -9.38 14.39 1.29
N ILE A 13 -8.50 15.32 0.86
CA ILE A 13 -7.08 15.01 0.58
C ILE A 13 -6.38 14.46 1.82
N LYS A 14 -6.55 15.12 2.99
CA LYS A 14 -5.95 14.66 4.25
C LYS A 14 -6.43 13.26 4.61
N LYS A 15 -7.74 13.04 4.54
CA LYS A 15 -8.32 11.72 4.80
C LYS A 15 -7.78 10.66 3.86
N MET A 16 -7.60 10.98 2.57
CA MET A 16 -6.98 10.06 1.62
C MET A 16 -5.54 9.68 1.99
N GLN A 17 -4.77 10.61 2.57
CA GLN A 17 -3.41 10.34 3.03
C GLN A 17 -3.42 9.42 4.24
N ASP A 18 -4.26 9.72 5.24
CA ASP A 18 -4.41 8.87 6.43
C ASP A 18 -4.90 7.45 6.06
N ASP A 19 -5.92 7.37 5.20
CA ASP A 19 -6.47 6.10 4.72
C ASP A 19 -5.39 5.28 3.96
N ALA A 20 -4.46 5.92 3.25
CA ALA A 20 -3.41 5.21 2.52
C ALA A 20 -2.47 4.44 3.48
N ASP A 21 -2.07 5.06 4.59
CA ASP A 21 -1.25 4.42 5.62
C ASP A 21 -1.98 3.25 6.28
N ASP A 22 -3.27 3.42 6.58
CA ASP A 22 -4.12 2.36 7.11
C ASP A 22 -4.23 1.16 6.15
N TRP A 23 -4.35 1.44 4.84
CA TRP A 23 -4.33 0.39 3.82
C TRP A 23 -2.98 -0.34 3.76
N VAL A 24 -1.85 0.34 3.96
CA VAL A 24 -0.54 -0.32 4.06
C VAL A 24 -0.55 -1.34 5.20
N ILE A 25 -1.00 -0.92 6.40
CA ILE A 25 -1.07 -1.79 7.59
C ILE A 25 -1.99 -2.98 7.33
N TYR A 26 -3.16 -2.73 6.76
CA TYR A 26 -4.13 -3.77 6.40
C TYR A 26 -3.54 -4.79 5.41
N LEU A 27 -2.85 -4.33 4.37
CA LEU A 27 -2.22 -5.21 3.37
C LEU A 27 -1.09 -6.04 3.98
N VAL A 28 -0.28 -5.47 4.89
CA VAL A 28 0.71 -6.23 5.66
C VAL A 28 0.03 -7.35 6.43
N TYR A 29 -1.04 -7.06 7.17
CA TYR A 29 -1.81 -8.07 7.90
C TYR A 29 -2.37 -9.17 6.98
N GLN A 30 -3.03 -8.79 5.88
CA GLN A 30 -3.60 -9.74 4.94
C GLN A 30 -2.52 -10.60 4.27
N SER A 31 -1.38 -10.02 3.92
CA SER A 31 -0.29 -10.76 3.29
C SER A 31 0.28 -11.84 4.20
N LYS A 32 0.46 -11.54 5.51
CA LYS A 32 0.91 -12.52 6.50
C LYS A 32 -0.12 -13.64 6.69
N LYS A 33 -1.40 -13.27 6.79
CA LYS A 33 -2.52 -14.21 6.95
C LYS A 33 -2.62 -15.19 5.77
N ASN A 34 -2.48 -14.70 4.54
CA ASN A 34 -2.67 -15.52 3.33
C ASN A 34 -1.38 -16.18 2.83
N GLY A 35 -0.23 -15.53 3.04
CA GLY A 35 1.09 -15.98 2.58
C GLY A 35 1.70 -17.09 3.43
N LYS A 36 1.35 -17.18 4.72
CA LYS A 36 1.81 -18.16 5.73
C LYS A 36 3.31 -18.17 6.04
N THR A 37 4.15 -17.79 5.09
CA THR A 37 5.59 -17.55 5.26
C THR A 37 5.92 -16.13 4.84
N TYR A 38 7.11 -15.65 5.23
CA TYR A 38 7.61 -14.34 4.81
C TYR A 38 7.67 -14.20 3.28
N SER A 39 8.26 -15.18 2.59
CA SER A 39 8.30 -15.21 1.12
C SER A 39 6.90 -15.34 0.50
N GLY A 40 5.99 -16.06 1.16
CA GLY A 40 4.59 -16.17 0.77
C GLY A 40 3.84 -14.84 0.89
N ALA A 41 4.09 -14.06 1.95
CA ALA A 41 3.50 -12.74 2.14
C ALA A 41 3.92 -11.76 1.04
N MET A 42 5.22 -11.70 0.73
CA MET A 42 5.72 -10.89 -0.38
C MET A 42 5.15 -11.34 -1.74
N ARG A 43 5.02 -12.64 -1.99
CA ARG A 43 4.39 -13.16 -3.21
C ARG A 43 2.91 -12.77 -3.29
N TRP A 44 2.19 -12.84 -2.17
CA TRP A 44 0.78 -12.46 -2.11
C TRP A 44 0.59 -10.97 -2.45
N LEU A 45 1.41 -10.08 -1.89
CA LEU A 45 1.36 -8.65 -2.20
C LEU A 45 1.66 -8.40 -3.68
N ASN A 46 2.73 -8.96 -4.22
CA ASN A 46 3.09 -8.78 -5.63
C ASN A 46 2.03 -9.31 -6.60
N LYS A 47 1.36 -10.41 -6.25
CA LYS A 47 0.28 -10.98 -7.08
C LYS A 47 -0.97 -10.10 -7.12
N ASN A 48 -1.29 -9.40 -6.03
CA ASN A 48 -2.49 -8.57 -5.92
C ASN A 48 -2.23 -7.09 -6.25
N LYS A 49 -0.97 -6.70 -6.41
CA LYS A 49 -0.59 -5.34 -6.82
C LYS A 49 -1.16 -5.04 -8.22
N PRO A 50 -1.87 -3.92 -8.42
CA PRO A 50 -2.42 -3.58 -9.72
C PRO A 50 -1.33 -3.27 -10.75
N ASP A 51 -1.63 -3.61 -12.00
CA ASP A 51 -0.82 -3.23 -13.15
C ASP A 51 -1.00 -1.75 -13.48
N LEU A 52 0.07 -1.16 -14.02
CA LEU A 52 -0.01 0.19 -14.58
C LEU A 52 -0.63 0.14 -15.97
N PRO A 53 -1.36 1.18 -16.38
CA PRO A 53 -1.85 1.29 -17.75
C PRO A 53 -0.67 1.31 -18.73
N GLY A 54 -0.86 0.69 -19.90
CA GLY A 54 0.19 0.57 -20.91
C GLY A 54 0.68 1.90 -21.51
N LYS A 55 -0.04 2.99 -21.24
CA LYS A 55 0.37 4.38 -21.51
C LYS A 55 0.04 5.21 -20.29
N PHE A 56 0.96 6.07 -19.87
CA PHE A 56 0.76 7.00 -18.76
C PHE A 56 0.48 8.39 -19.29
N THR A 57 -0.74 8.89 -19.08
CA THR A 57 -1.15 10.25 -19.52
C THR A 57 -1.27 11.26 -18.37
N ALA A 58 -0.88 10.85 -17.16
CA ALA A 58 -1.01 11.64 -15.93
C ALA A 58 -2.45 12.12 -15.63
N SER A 59 -3.46 11.41 -16.12
CA SER A 59 -4.85 11.66 -15.76
C SER A 59 -5.10 11.35 -14.28
N PRO A 60 -6.10 11.98 -13.64
CA PRO A 60 -6.38 11.75 -12.22
C PRO A 60 -6.57 10.28 -11.85
N SER A 61 -7.24 9.49 -12.71
CA SER A 61 -7.42 8.04 -12.49
C SER A 61 -6.09 7.27 -12.51
N GLU A 62 -5.14 7.68 -13.35
CA GLU A 62 -3.81 7.06 -13.40
C GLU A 62 -2.98 7.44 -12.18
N VAL A 63 -3.12 8.67 -11.69
CA VAL A 63 -2.50 9.11 -10.43
C VAL A 63 -3.04 8.29 -9.26
N VAL A 64 -4.36 8.09 -9.17
CA VAL A 64 -4.95 7.22 -8.13
C VAL A 64 -4.47 5.78 -8.26
N ALA A 65 -4.39 5.23 -9.49
CA ALA A 65 -3.85 3.89 -9.70
C ALA A 65 -2.38 3.77 -9.22
N ASN A 66 -1.57 4.80 -9.48
CA ASN A 66 -0.20 4.88 -8.95
C ASN A 66 -0.19 4.91 -7.42
N VAL A 67 -1.05 5.70 -6.77
CA VAL A 67 -1.17 5.72 -5.31
C VAL A 67 -1.49 4.33 -4.76
N VAL A 68 -2.48 3.63 -5.32
CA VAL A 68 -2.82 2.27 -4.90
C VAL A 68 -1.62 1.35 -5.06
N ARG A 69 -0.88 1.45 -6.16
CA ARG A 69 0.33 0.65 -6.38
C ARG A 69 1.42 0.96 -5.36
N SER A 70 1.63 2.23 -5.01
CA SER A 70 2.60 2.65 -3.99
C SER A 70 2.24 2.08 -2.61
N ILE A 71 0.96 2.02 -2.23
CA ILE A 71 0.51 1.36 -0.99
C ILE A 71 0.95 -0.12 -0.95
N TYR A 72 0.83 -0.85 -2.06
CA TYR A 72 1.33 -2.23 -2.15
C TYR A 72 2.85 -2.32 -2.02
N GLU A 73 3.59 -1.38 -2.62
CA GLU A 73 5.05 -1.35 -2.59
C GLU A 73 5.57 -1.04 -1.17
N GLU A 74 4.93 -0.11 -0.46
CA GLU A 74 5.21 0.17 0.94
C GLU A 74 4.88 -1.03 1.84
N ALA A 75 3.77 -1.73 1.60
CA ALA A 75 3.46 -2.95 2.33
C ALA A 75 4.54 -4.03 2.12
N VAL A 76 5.08 -4.17 0.90
CA VAL A 76 6.21 -5.09 0.62
C VAL A 76 7.46 -4.68 1.39
N ILE A 77 7.77 -3.38 1.46
CA ILE A 77 8.92 -2.86 2.22
C ILE A 77 8.73 -3.13 3.72
N LYS A 78 7.54 -2.87 4.29
CA LYS A 78 7.27 -3.15 5.71
C LYS A 78 7.41 -4.64 6.04
N VAL A 79 6.79 -5.52 5.24
CA VAL A 79 6.97 -6.97 5.42
C VAL A 79 8.45 -7.31 5.38
N ARG A 80 9.20 -6.76 4.41
CA ARG A 80 10.64 -7.01 4.26
C ARG A 80 11.43 -6.65 5.51
N ASN A 81 11.24 -5.43 6.00
CA ASN A 81 11.98 -4.92 7.16
C ASN A 81 11.67 -5.74 8.42
N GLU A 82 10.41 -6.08 8.66
CA GLU A 82 10.03 -6.95 9.79
C GLU A 82 10.63 -8.37 9.69
N GLY A 83 10.95 -8.85 8.47
CA GLY A 83 11.63 -10.12 8.28
C GLY A 83 13.12 -10.04 8.60
N LEU A 84 13.77 -8.93 8.22
CA LEU A 84 15.18 -8.66 8.53
C LEU A 84 15.40 -8.42 10.03
N ASP A 85 14.49 -7.70 10.68
CA ASP A 85 14.57 -7.46 12.13
C ASP A 85 14.41 -8.75 12.95
N LYS A 86 13.80 -9.80 12.37
CA LYS A 86 13.69 -11.12 13.00
C LYS A 86 14.91 -12.01 12.82
N GLU A 87 15.83 -11.69 11.91
CA GLU A 87 17.04 -12.50 11.66
C GLU A 87 18.16 -12.29 12.69
N VAL A 88 17.95 -11.47 13.74
CA VAL A 88 19.00 -11.12 14.74
C VAL A 88 18.81 -11.80 16.12
N ASP A 89 17.78 -12.62 16.33
CA ASP A 89 17.58 -13.36 17.60
C ASP A 89 18.14 -14.80 17.58
N ASN A 90 19.24 -15.03 16.86
CA ASN A 90 20.05 -16.24 17.05
C ASN A 90 21.54 -15.89 16.95
N ASP A 91 22.17 -15.71 18.11
CA ASP A 91 23.41 -16.43 18.46
C ASP A 91 23.71 -16.21 19.97
N ASP A 92 23.61 -17.33 20.71
CA ASP A 92 24.16 -17.74 22.02
C ASP A 92 23.97 -16.90 23.31
#